data_AF-A0A7C1REP6-F1
#
_entry.id   AF-A0A7C1REP6-F1
#
_cell.length_a   1.000
_cell.length_b   1.000
_cell.length_c   1.000
_cell.angle_alpha   90.00
_cell.angle_beta   90.00
_cell.angle_gamma   90.00
#
_symmetry.space_group_name_H-M   'P 1'
#
loop_
_entity.id
_entity.type
_entity.pdbx_description
1 polymer ?
#
loop_
_entity_poly.entity_id
_entity_poly.type
_entity_poly.pdbx_seq_one_letter_code
_entity_poly.pdbx_strand_id
1 'polypeptide(L)'
;MIYTANITTPKDTSLTALKRTRLHVTKGLVYKVEFYFPAGSAGLMGVAVFDGLYQVWPSTVGVFFTGQDQMITFDDLYLKEAQPFEFQCYTYNLDDTYEHLVSVRIGLVSKEVFQARYLPSKSAEVFKQVLAQMEAERQELARWQRARLPATPFAWMLKLEGDT
;
A
#
# COMPACT_ATOMS: atom_id res chain seq x y z
N MET A 1 -8.35 -10.35 10.64
CA MET A 1 -7.70 -11.30 9.70
C MET A 1 -6.36 -10.71 9.31
N ILE A 2 -5.33 -11.53 9.13
CA ILE A 2 -4.01 -11.07 8.69
C ILE A 2 -3.75 -11.67 7.32
N TYR A 3 -3.47 -10.81 6.35
CA TYR A 3 -3.12 -11.18 4.98
C TYR A 3 -1.62 -11.04 4.80
N THR A 4 -0.99 -11.99 4.12
CA THR A 4 0.47 -12.02 3.92
C THR A 4 0.79 -12.20 2.45
N ALA A 5 1.71 -11.39 1.92
CA ALA A 5 2.38 -11.61 0.64
C ALA A 5 3.88 -11.65 0.85
N ASN A 6 4.51 -12.75 0.46
CA ASN A 6 5.97 -12.85 0.36
C ASN A 6 6.35 -12.56 -1.09
N ILE A 7 7.04 -11.44 -1.31
CA ILE A 7 7.34 -10.91 -2.64
C ILE A 7 8.84 -11.01 -2.86
N THR A 8 9.26 -11.96 -3.68
CA THR A 8 10.63 -12.04 -4.19
C THR A 8 10.75 -11.17 -5.44
N THR A 9 11.69 -10.22 -5.45
CA THR A 9 11.93 -9.31 -6.58
C THR A 9 13.26 -9.67 -7.23
N PRO A 10 13.27 -10.03 -8.53
CA PRO A 10 14.49 -10.36 -9.24
C PRO A 10 15.52 -9.24 -9.14
N LYS A 11 16.79 -9.59 -9.21
CA LYS A 11 17.89 -8.63 -9.38
C LYS A 11 17.66 -7.73 -10.61
N ASP A 12 18.27 -6.55 -10.61
CA ASP A 12 18.17 -5.55 -11.69
C ASP A 12 16.74 -5.08 -12.03
N THR A 13 15.80 -5.20 -11.09
CA THR A 13 14.45 -4.65 -11.25
C THR A 13 14.50 -3.14 -11.03
N SER A 14 14.47 -2.37 -12.12
CA SER A 14 14.59 -0.91 -12.09
C SER A 14 13.35 -0.20 -11.54
N LEU A 15 13.52 1.06 -11.13
CA LEU A 15 12.44 1.96 -10.73
C LEU A 15 11.45 2.29 -11.85
N THR A 16 11.85 2.08 -13.11
CA THR A 16 11.01 2.31 -14.30
C THR A 16 10.25 1.06 -14.75
N ALA A 17 10.61 -0.12 -14.23
CA ALA A 17 10.02 -1.40 -14.56
C ALA A 17 9.71 -2.22 -13.29
N LEU A 18 8.90 -1.63 -12.40
CA LEU A 18 8.56 -2.20 -11.11
C LEU A 18 7.81 -3.53 -11.23
N LYS A 19 8.13 -4.47 -10.35
CA LYS A 19 7.35 -5.71 -10.22
C LYS A 19 6.06 -5.42 -9.47
N ARG A 20 4.92 -5.69 -10.11
CA ARG A 20 3.58 -5.59 -9.50
C ARG A 20 3.14 -6.93 -8.93
N THR A 21 2.83 -6.96 -7.63
CA THR A 21 2.21 -8.12 -6.96
C THR A 21 0.87 -7.72 -6.35
N ARG A 22 -0.18 -8.51 -6.59
CA ARG A 22 -1.52 -8.25 -6.05
C ARG A 22 -1.72 -9.05 -4.78
N LEU A 23 -2.01 -8.36 -3.68
CA LEU A 23 -2.42 -8.96 -2.41
C LEU A 23 -3.94 -8.88 -2.31
N HIS A 24 -4.61 -10.00 -2.53
CA HIS A 24 -6.07 -10.09 -2.39
C HIS A 24 -6.46 -10.04 -0.92
N VAL A 25 -7.39 -9.13 -0.60
CA VAL A 25 -7.91 -8.90 0.75
C VAL A 25 -9.44 -8.93 0.73
N THR A 26 -10.07 -8.82 1.89
CA THR A 26 -11.52 -8.62 1.98
C THR A 26 -11.84 -7.15 2.25
N LYS A 27 -13.13 -6.79 2.13
CA LYS A 27 -13.65 -5.51 2.59
C LYS A 27 -13.38 -5.35 4.10
N GLY A 28 -12.84 -4.22 4.52
CA GLY A 28 -12.74 -3.87 5.94
C GLY A 28 -11.70 -2.80 6.27
N LEU A 29 -11.53 -2.56 7.56
CA LEU A 29 -10.61 -1.57 8.12
C LEU A 29 -9.24 -2.22 8.36
N VAL A 30 -8.21 -1.68 7.74
CA VAL A 30 -6.82 -1.99 8.10
C VAL A 30 -6.57 -1.41 9.47
N TYR A 31 -5.98 -2.20 10.37
CA TYR A 31 -5.63 -1.76 11.73
C TYR A 31 -4.13 -1.91 12.01
N LYS A 32 -3.41 -2.70 11.21
CA LYS A 32 -1.97 -2.94 11.38
C LYS A 32 -1.32 -3.27 10.04
N VAL A 33 -0.16 -2.69 9.80
CA VAL A 33 0.65 -2.95 8.60
C VAL A 33 2.08 -3.29 9.04
N GLU A 34 2.65 -4.30 8.39
CA GLU A 34 4.02 -4.73 8.64
C GLU A 34 4.74 -5.03 7.31
N PHE A 35 5.95 -4.47 7.17
CA PHE A 35 6.88 -4.77 6.09
C PHE A 35 8.15 -5.33 6.71
N TYR A 36 8.45 -6.59 6.43
CA TYR A 36 9.67 -7.23 6.90
C TYR A 36 10.65 -7.38 5.74
N PHE A 37 11.84 -6.80 5.91
CA PHE A 37 12.98 -6.92 5.01
C PHE A 37 14.00 -7.86 5.67
N PRO A 38 14.20 -9.08 5.15
CA PRO A 38 15.24 -9.98 5.61
C PRO A 38 16.64 -9.37 5.43
N ALA A 39 17.62 -9.93 6.15
CA ALA A 39 19.02 -9.63 5.92
C ALA A 39 19.42 -9.94 4.46
N GLY A 40 20.29 -9.11 3.88
CA GLY A 40 20.83 -9.29 2.52
C GLY A 40 20.45 -8.19 1.53
N SER A 41 19.34 -7.47 1.74
CA SER A 41 18.86 -6.42 0.83
C SER A 41 19.77 -5.18 0.75
N ALA A 42 20.54 -4.88 1.80
CA ALA A 42 21.41 -3.69 1.88
C ALA A 42 20.72 -2.33 1.58
N GLY A 43 19.39 -2.26 1.71
CA GLY A 43 18.59 -1.08 1.33
C GLY A 43 18.37 -0.90 -0.17
N LEU A 44 18.75 -1.88 -1.00
CA LEU A 44 18.58 -1.88 -2.46
C LEU A 44 17.22 -2.39 -2.92
N MET A 45 16.45 -3.02 -2.03
CA MET A 45 15.07 -3.40 -2.26
C MET A 45 14.11 -2.36 -1.67
N GLY A 46 13.11 -1.96 -2.46
CA GLY A 46 12.03 -1.10 -2.00
C GLY A 46 10.64 -1.66 -2.29
N VAL A 47 9.66 -1.29 -1.46
CA VAL A 47 8.24 -1.61 -1.65
C VAL A 47 7.36 -0.38 -1.46
N ALA A 48 6.36 -0.23 -2.33
CA ALA A 48 5.27 0.71 -2.18
C ALA A 48 3.94 -0.01 -2.42
N VAL A 49 2.91 0.37 -1.69
CA VAL A 49 1.58 -0.25 -1.70
C VAL A 49 0.55 0.75 -2.17
N PHE A 50 -0.25 0.32 -3.13
CA PHE A 50 -1.26 1.11 -3.80
C PHE A 50 -2.63 0.46 -3.65
N ASP A 51 -3.66 1.30 -3.68
CA ASP A 51 -5.03 0.92 -3.92
C ASP A 51 -5.51 1.62 -5.20
N GLY A 52 -5.57 0.87 -6.30
CA GLY A 52 -5.77 1.45 -7.63
C GLY A 52 -4.61 2.38 -8.01
N LEU A 53 -4.92 3.63 -8.37
CA LEU A 53 -3.93 4.66 -8.71
C LEU A 53 -3.43 5.47 -7.51
N TYR A 54 -3.90 5.15 -6.31
CA TYR A 54 -3.58 5.88 -5.09
C TYR A 54 -2.50 5.15 -4.30
N GLN A 55 -1.37 5.83 -4.05
CA GLN A 55 -0.32 5.35 -3.18
C GLN A 55 -0.79 5.46 -1.73
N VAL A 56 -0.99 4.31 -1.08
CA VAL A 56 -1.42 4.23 0.32
C VAL A 56 -0.21 4.32 1.23
N TRP A 57 0.81 3.48 0.97
CA TRP A 57 2.01 3.41 1.80
C TRP A 57 3.29 3.27 0.95
N PRO A 58 4.36 4.03 1.23
CA PRO A 58 4.39 5.23 2.07
C PRO A 58 3.43 6.31 1.55
N SER A 59 2.90 7.18 2.42
CA SER A 59 1.99 8.25 1.99
C SER A 59 2.71 9.33 1.15
N THR A 60 4.03 9.40 1.22
CA THR A 60 4.85 10.25 0.34
C THR A 60 4.90 9.66 -1.06
N VAL A 61 4.28 10.36 -2.00
CA VAL A 61 4.16 9.92 -3.40
C VAL A 61 5.53 9.78 -4.05
N GLY A 62 5.76 8.67 -4.74
CA GLY A 62 7.02 8.40 -5.43
C GLY A 62 8.11 7.78 -4.56
N VAL A 63 7.86 7.62 -3.26
CA VAL A 63 8.82 7.05 -2.31
C VAL A 63 8.45 5.61 -1.98
N PHE A 64 9.45 4.81 -1.65
CA PHE A 64 9.32 3.41 -1.28
C PHE A 64 9.82 3.21 0.15
N PHE A 65 9.25 2.23 0.85
CA PHE A 65 9.89 1.71 2.05
C PHE A 65 11.09 0.87 1.66
N THR A 66 12.22 1.14 2.28
CA THR A 66 13.44 0.36 2.17
C THR A 66 13.88 -0.09 3.56
N GLY A 67 14.69 -1.15 3.61
CA GLY A 67 15.20 -1.65 4.88
C GLY A 67 16.20 -2.77 4.71
N GLN A 68 16.89 -3.08 5.81
CA GLN A 68 17.81 -4.18 5.93
C GLN A 68 17.65 -4.81 7.31
N ASP A 69 17.31 -6.09 7.35
CA ASP A 69 17.08 -6.85 8.60
C ASP A 69 16.18 -6.12 9.61
N GLN A 70 15.13 -5.49 9.08
CA GLN A 70 14.23 -4.67 9.89
C GLN A 70 12.77 -4.91 9.53
N MET A 71 11.93 -4.78 10.55
CA MET A 71 10.48 -4.77 10.40
C MET A 71 9.98 -3.34 10.58
N ILE A 72 9.42 -2.78 9.51
CA ILE A 72 8.66 -1.54 9.59
C ILE A 72 7.23 -1.92 9.99
N THR A 73 6.75 -1.44 11.13
CA THR A 73 5.40 -1.72 11.62
C THR A 73 4.74 -0.44 12.11
N PHE A 74 3.46 -0.29 11.78
CA PHE A 74 2.64 0.82 12.23
C PHE A 74 1.16 0.44 12.20
N ASP A 75 0.37 1.15 12.99
CA ASP A 75 -1.08 1.07 12.98
C ASP A 75 -1.63 2.14 12.03
N ASP A 76 -2.68 1.80 11.29
CA ASP A 76 -3.37 2.71 10.38
C ASP A 76 -4.88 2.44 10.48
N LEU A 77 -5.70 3.36 9.99
CA LEU A 77 -7.17 3.25 9.91
C LEU A 77 -7.65 3.28 8.46
N TYR A 78 -6.83 2.75 7.56
CA TYR A 78 -7.16 2.71 6.14
C TYR A 78 -8.35 1.81 5.86
N LEU A 79 -9.42 2.38 5.32
CA LEU A 79 -10.67 1.68 5.08
C LEU A 79 -10.78 1.19 3.62
N LYS A 80 -10.82 -0.13 3.45
CA LYS A 80 -10.96 -0.80 2.14
C LYS A 80 -12.43 -1.15 1.90
N GLU A 81 -13.15 -0.29 1.19
CA GLU A 81 -14.58 -0.50 0.87
C GLU A 81 -14.90 -0.68 -0.60
N ALA A 82 -14.10 -0.08 -1.48
CA ALA A 82 -14.29 -0.17 -2.92
C ALA A 82 -13.59 -1.41 -3.50
N GLN A 83 -14.21 -1.96 -4.55
CA GLN A 83 -13.56 -2.94 -5.42
C GLN A 83 -12.52 -2.26 -6.32
N PRO A 84 -11.45 -2.97 -6.75
CA PRO A 84 -11.14 -4.36 -6.44
C PRO A 84 -10.60 -4.55 -5.02
N PHE A 85 -10.97 -5.65 -4.34
CA PHE A 85 -10.49 -5.97 -2.99
C PHE A 85 -9.06 -6.53 -3.01
N GLU A 86 -8.12 -5.69 -3.45
CA GLU A 86 -6.70 -5.99 -3.51
C GLU A 86 -5.88 -4.77 -3.15
N PHE A 87 -4.67 -5.01 -2.66
CA PHE A 87 -3.60 -4.03 -2.62
C PHE A 87 -2.55 -4.39 -3.68
N GLN A 88 -2.02 -3.37 -4.35
CA GLN A 88 -1.00 -3.54 -5.38
C GLN A 88 0.34 -3.16 -4.78
N CYS A 89 1.18 -4.16 -4.52
CA CYS A 89 2.53 -3.96 -4.04
C CYS A 89 3.47 -3.84 -5.24
N TYR A 90 4.12 -2.69 -5.36
CA TYR A 90 5.17 -2.44 -6.33
C TYR A 90 6.52 -2.56 -5.66
N THR A 91 7.37 -3.42 -6.21
CA THR A 91 8.72 -3.64 -5.69
C THR A 91 9.78 -3.40 -6.76
N TYR A 92 10.94 -2.93 -6.30
CA TYR A 92 12.16 -2.85 -7.09
C TYR A 92 13.30 -3.52 -6.35
N ASN A 93 14.35 -3.85 -7.09
CA ASN A 93 15.59 -4.39 -6.55
C ASN A 93 16.76 -3.92 -7.42
N LEU A 94 17.62 -3.07 -6.85
CA LEU A 94 18.80 -2.53 -7.53
C LEU A 94 20.07 -3.37 -7.31
N ASP A 95 19.97 -4.51 -6.62
CA ASP A 95 21.04 -5.49 -6.51
C ASP A 95 21.26 -6.16 -7.87
N ASP A 96 22.52 -6.35 -8.26
CA ASP A 96 22.97 -6.94 -9.53
C ASP A 96 23.27 -8.45 -9.42
N THR A 97 23.28 -8.97 -8.20
CA THR A 97 23.76 -10.31 -7.85
C THR A 97 22.61 -11.18 -7.35
N TYR A 98 21.83 -10.70 -6.38
CA TYR A 98 20.82 -11.51 -5.68
C TYR A 98 19.40 -10.97 -5.82
N GLU A 99 18.43 -11.89 -5.84
CA GLU A 99 17.04 -11.53 -5.65
C GLU A 99 16.74 -11.27 -4.17
N HIS A 100 15.88 -10.30 -3.90
CA HIS A 100 15.52 -9.91 -2.54
C HIS A 100 14.04 -10.16 -2.26
N LEU A 101 13.74 -10.52 -1.02
CA LEU A 101 12.39 -10.82 -0.56
C LEU A 101 11.90 -9.73 0.40
N VAL A 102 10.62 -9.37 0.27
CA VAL A 102 9.91 -8.57 1.27
C VAL A 102 8.63 -9.29 1.68
N SER A 103 8.38 -9.38 2.98
CA SER A 103 7.12 -9.91 3.51
C SER A 103 6.21 -8.75 3.89
N VAL A 104 5.10 -8.61 3.17
CA VAL A 104 4.05 -7.62 3.45
C VAL A 104 2.94 -8.30 4.23
N ARG A 105 2.58 -7.77 5.40
CA ARG A 105 1.45 -8.26 6.20
C ARG A 105 0.49 -7.13 6.52
N ILE A 106 -0.80 -7.38 6.28
CA ILE A 106 -1.87 -6.42 6.51
C ILE A 106 -2.91 -7.06 7.42
N GLY A 107 -3.05 -6.50 8.62
CA GLY A 107 -4.13 -6.78 9.55
C GLY A 107 -5.38 -6.01 9.16
N LEU A 108 -6.45 -6.71 8.83
CA LEU A 108 -7.74 -6.12 8.43
C LEU A 108 -8.91 -6.72 9.23
N VAL A 109 -9.87 -5.87 9.55
CA VAL A 109 -11.08 -6.21 10.30
C VAL A 109 -12.32 -5.85 9.49
N SER A 110 -13.14 -6.85 9.20
CA SER A 110 -14.40 -6.70 8.46
C SER A 110 -15.63 -6.49 9.36
N LYS A 111 -15.59 -6.96 10.61
CA LYS A 111 -16.72 -6.89 11.54
C LYS A 111 -16.82 -5.51 12.19
N GLU A 112 -17.98 -4.86 12.09
CA GLU A 112 -18.27 -3.55 12.68
C GLU A 112 -17.92 -3.48 14.18
N VAL A 113 -18.27 -4.52 14.95
CA VAL A 113 -17.97 -4.62 16.39
C VAL A 113 -16.47 -4.49 16.68
N PHE A 114 -15.62 -5.04 15.80
CA PHE A 114 -14.18 -4.95 15.96
C PHE A 114 -13.64 -3.62 15.40
N GLN A 115 -14.27 -3.02 14.39
CA GLN A 115 -13.91 -1.68 13.90
C GLN A 115 -14.14 -0.62 14.98
N ALA A 116 -15.25 -0.74 15.73
CA ALA A 116 -15.58 0.15 16.84
C ALA A 116 -14.52 0.16 17.96
N ARG A 117 -13.69 -0.90 18.07
CA ARG A 117 -12.56 -0.93 19.02
C ARG A 117 -11.47 0.08 18.65
N TYR A 118 -11.27 0.32 17.36
CA TYR A 118 -10.21 1.18 16.83
C TYR A 118 -10.69 2.63 16.59
N LEU A 119 -12.00 2.87 16.71
CA LEU A 119 -12.64 4.17 16.54
C LEU A 119 -13.50 4.49 17.78
N PRO A 120 -12.93 5.08 18.85
CA PRO A 120 -13.67 5.31 20.08
C PRO A 120 -14.81 6.32 19.90
N SER A 121 -16.03 5.80 20.05
CA SER A 121 -17.29 6.48 20.40
C SER A 121 -17.57 7.82 19.72
N LYS A 122 -18.20 7.75 18.55
CA LYS A 122 -19.32 8.67 18.26
C LYS A 122 -20.50 7.84 17.72
N SER A 123 -21.72 8.35 17.83
CA SER A 123 -22.95 7.66 17.41
C SER A 123 -22.82 7.13 15.98
N ALA A 124 -23.62 6.12 15.61
CA ALA A 124 -23.60 5.55 14.25
C ALA A 124 -23.73 6.62 13.13
N GLU A 125 -24.37 7.74 13.44
CA GLU A 125 -24.51 8.90 12.55
C GLU A 125 -23.19 9.64 12.36
N VAL A 126 -22.46 9.90 13.45
CA VAL A 126 -21.16 10.55 13.34
C VAL A 126 -20.13 9.61 12.72
N PHE A 127 -20.25 8.31 12.94
CA PHE A 127 -19.45 7.33 12.21
C PHE A 127 -19.65 7.46 10.70
N LYS A 128 -20.90 7.51 10.23
CA LYS A 128 -21.20 7.75 8.80
C LYS A 128 -20.63 9.08 8.30
N GLN A 129 -20.70 10.14 9.09
CA GLN A 129 -20.13 11.45 8.72
C GLN A 129 -18.60 11.40 8.61
N VAL A 130 -17.92 10.74 9.56
CA VAL A 130 -16.46 10.58 9.54
C VAL A 130 -16.04 9.75 8.33
N LEU A 131 -16.74 8.65 8.03
CA LEU A 131 -16.45 7.86 6.83
C LEU A 131 -16.62 8.68 5.55
N ALA A 132 -17.73 9.41 5.42
CA ALA A 132 -17.96 10.27 4.26
C ALA A 132 -16.89 11.36 4.11
N GLN A 133 -16.45 11.95 5.22
CA GLN A 133 -15.35 12.92 5.23
C GLN A 133 -14.03 12.27 4.78
N MET A 134 -13.68 11.10 5.33
CA MET A 134 -12.48 10.36 4.94
C MET A 134 -12.51 9.96 3.46
N GLU A 135 -13.66 9.59 2.93
CA GLU A 135 -13.83 9.31 1.50
C GLU A 135 -13.59 10.55 0.64
N ALA A 136 -14.13 11.71 1.05
CA ALA A 136 -13.91 12.97 0.34
C ALA A 136 -12.43 13.38 0.36
N GLU A 137 -11.80 13.35 1.53
CA GLU A 137 -10.36 13.62 1.70
C GLU A 137 -9.53 12.64 0.85
N ARG A 138 -9.90 11.36 0.82
CA ARG A 138 -9.25 10.35 -0.02
C ARG A 138 -9.38 10.67 -1.51
N GLN A 139 -10.55 11.12 -1.98
CA GLN A 139 -10.73 11.50 -3.37
C GLN A 139 -9.88 12.72 -3.74
N GLU A 140 -9.80 13.70 -2.84
CA GLU A 140 -8.95 14.88 -3.03
C GLU A 140 -7.47 14.51 -3.07
N LEU A 141 -7.02 13.68 -2.12
CA LEU A 141 -5.67 13.15 -2.09
C LEU A 141 -5.37 12.35 -3.37
N ALA A 142 -6.27 11.48 -3.81
CA ALA A 142 -6.09 10.73 -5.06
C ALA A 142 -5.94 11.64 -6.28
N ARG A 143 -6.74 12.71 -6.38
CA ARG A 143 -6.59 13.72 -7.44
C ARG A 143 -5.24 14.44 -7.35
N TRP A 144 -4.84 14.83 -6.15
CA TRP A 144 -3.57 15.49 -5.88
C TRP A 144 -2.36 14.61 -6.21
N GLN A 145 -2.44 13.31 -5.88
CA GLN A 145 -1.40 12.33 -6.19
C GLN A 145 -1.34 12.11 -7.71
N ARG A 146 -2.49 11.96 -8.38
CA ARG A 146 -2.57 11.79 -9.84
C ARG A 146 -1.88 12.93 -10.59
N ALA A 147 -2.04 14.17 -10.12
CA ALA A 147 -1.35 15.33 -10.69
C ALA A 147 0.18 15.29 -10.53
N ARG A 148 0.70 14.61 -9.49
CA ARG A 148 2.14 14.48 -9.21
C ARG A 148 2.78 13.24 -9.84
N LEU A 149 2.01 12.24 -10.25
CA LEU A 149 2.53 11.02 -10.87
C LEU A 149 3.56 11.26 -12.00
N PRO A 150 3.44 12.27 -12.88
CA PRO A 150 4.42 12.50 -13.95
C PRO A 150 5.86 12.75 -13.47
N ALA A 151 6.03 13.30 -12.26
CA ALA A 151 7.33 13.62 -11.69
C ALA A 151 7.92 12.47 -10.85
N THR A 152 7.24 11.33 -10.79
CA THR A 152 7.62 10.19 -9.93
C THR A 152 7.97 8.96 -10.77
N PRO A 153 8.63 7.94 -10.18
CA PRO A 153 8.89 6.66 -10.85
C PRO A 153 7.62 5.95 -11.38
N PHE A 154 6.45 6.41 -10.94
CA PHE A 154 5.14 5.89 -11.25
C PHE A 154 4.47 6.53 -12.48
N ALA A 155 5.18 7.37 -13.25
CA ALA A 155 4.62 8.08 -14.40
C ALA A 155 3.94 7.14 -15.44
N TRP A 156 4.41 5.90 -15.56
CA TRP A 156 3.83 4.89 -16.45
C TRP A 156 2.38 4.50 -16.07
N MET A 157 1.93 4.71 -14.83
CA MET A 157 0.55 4.41 -14.42
C MET A 157 -0.49 5.29 -15.13
N LEU A 158 -0.10 6.49 -15.59
CA LEU A 158 -1.01 7.38 -16.34
C LEU A 158 -1.37 6.82 -17.73
N LYS A 159 -0.51 6.00 -18.32
CA LYS A 159 -0.71 5.45 -19.68
C LYS A 159 -1.67 4.27 -19.71
N LEU A 160 -1.87 3.59 -18.58
CA LEU A 160 -2.64 2.35 -18.51
C LEU A 160 -4.16 2.53 -18.64
N GLU A 161 -4.68 3.76 -18.59
CA GLU A 161 -6.14 4.03 -18.69
C GLU A 161 -6.61 4.49 -20.09
N GLY A 162 -5.75 4.55 -21.12
CA GLY A 162 -6.18 5.12 -22.41
C GLY A 162 -5.33 4.86 -23.66
N ASP A 163 -4.27 4.06 -23.62
CA ASP A 163 -3.55 3.64 -24.84
C ASP A 163 -3.99 2.24 -25.26
N THR A 164 -5.10 2.18 -26.01
CA THR A 164 -5.40 1.19 -27.05
C THR A 164 -6.04 1.90 -28.23
#